data_AF-A0A2M7UWG2-F1
#
_entry.id   AF-A0A2M7UWG2-F1
#
_cell.length_a   1.000
_cell.length_b   1.000
_cell.length_c   1.000
_cell.angle_alpha   90.00
_cell.angle_beta   90.00
_cell.angle_gamma   90.00
#
_symmetry.space_group_name_H-M   'P 1'
#
loop_
_entity.id
_entity.type
_entity.pdbx_description
1 polymer ?
#
loop_
_entity_poly.entity_id
_entity_poly.type
_entity_poly.pdbx_seq_one_letter_code
_entity_poly.pdbx_strand_id
1 'polypeptide(L)'
;AANGEGRFFFPDPLLLEEIERQNLVAIRYVDDLGSVTEEYPFNPSNSPHGIIAITSPDGRHLACMLHPERLFQKWQWPWLPEEWKATLKASPWLKFFQNAIEWCNNQKPAQ
;
A
#
# COMPACT_ATOMS: atom_id res chain seq x y z
N ALA A 1 -3.95 0.01 10.56
CA ALA A 1 -4.08 -1.41 10.16
C ALA A 1 -5.22 -2.06 10.96
N ALA A 2 -5.75 -3.21 10.52
CA ALA A 2 -6.82 -3.93 11.21
C ALA A 2 -6.55 -5.45 11.19
N ASN A 3 -5.37 -5.84 11.65
CA ASN A 3 -4.86 -7.20 11.64
C ASN A 3 -4.05 -7.47 12.92
N GLY A 4 -4.10 -8.71 13.43
CA GLY A 4 -3.25 -9.16 14.54
C GLY A 4 -1.96 -9.83 14.08
N GLU A 5 -1.92 -10.28 12.82
CA GLU A 5 -0.84 -11.10 12.25
C GLU A 5 -0.21 -10.42 11.01
N GLY A 6 -0.39 -9.10 10.85
CA GLY A 6 0.05 -8.34 9.68
C GLY A 6 1.56 -8.06 9.58
N ARG A 7 2.40 -8.79 10.32
CA ARG A 7 3.86 -8.59 10.34
C ARG A 7 4.49 -9.36 9.19
N PHE A 8 5.19 -8.65 8.30
CA PHE A 8 6.04 -9.31 7.31
C PHE A 8 7.23 -9.98 8.03
N PHE A 9 7.42 -11.27 7.77
CA PHE A 9 8.49 -12.07 8.35
C PHE A 9 9.36 -12.64 7.22
N PHE A 10 10.66 -12.32 7.29
CA PHE A 10 11.68 -12.80 6.35
C PHE A 10 12.62 -13.72 7.12
N PRO A 11 12.51 -15.06 7.00
CA PRO A 11 13.39 -16.00 7.68
C PRO A 11 14.85 -15.91 7.22
N ASP A 12 15.05 -15.48 5.97
CA ASP A 12 16.34 -15.27 5.33
C ASP A 12 16.55 -13.77 5.06
N PRO A 13 17.59 -13.13 5.63
CA PRO A 13 17.94 -11.74 5.34
C PRO A 13 18.25 -11.49 3.86
N LEU A 14 18.80 -12.46 3.13
CA LEU A 14 19.12 -12.32 1.71
C LEU A 14 17.85 -12.17 0.85
N LEU A 15 16.73 -12.77 1.27
CA LEU A 15 15.44 -12.59 0.62
C LEU A 15 14.93 -11.15 0.79
N LEU A 16 15.13 -10.54 1.97
CA LEU A 16 14.77 -9.14 2.20
C LEU A 16 15.62 -8.21 1.32
N GLU A 17 16.94 -8.40 1.31
CA GLU A 17 17.84 -7.63 0.44
C GLU A 17 17.48 -7.78 -1.05
N GLU A 18 17.09 -8.98 -1.50
CA GLU A 18 16.76 -9.24 -2.89
C GLU A 18 15.42 -8.59 -3.31
N ILE A 19 14.37 -8.61 -2.47
CA ILE A 19 13.11 -7.91 -2.81
C ILE A 19 13.28 -6.39 -2.81
N GLU A 20 14.18 -5.87 -1.96
CA GLU A 20 14.55 -4.45 -1.93
C GLU A 20 15.31 -4.07 -3.21
N ARG A 21 16.34 -4.85 -3.57
CA ARG A 21 17.16 -4.66 -4.77
C ARG A 21 16.36 -4.76 -6.07
N GLN A 22 15.35 -5.63 -6.11
CA GLN A 22 14.42 -5.76 -7.24
C GLN A 22 13.30 -4.70 -7.25
N ASN A 23 13.23 -3.79 -6.27
CA ASN A 23 12.14 -2.82 -6.08
C ASN A 23 10.74 -3.46 -6.00
N LEU A 24 10.62 -4.62 -5.37
CA LEU A 24 9.34 -5.32 -5.21
C LEU A 24 8.51 -4.83 -4.01
N VAL A 25 9.09 -4.00 -3.14
CA VAL A 25 8.34 -3.34 -2.05
C VAL A 25 7.50 -2.21 -2.62
N ALA A 26 6.18 -2.36 -2.58
CA ALA A 26 5.25 -1.41 -3.19
C ALA A 26 4.80 -0.30 -2.24
N ILE A 27 4.70 -0.58 -0.94
CA ILE A 27 4.16 0.35 0.08
C ILE A 27 4.88 0.12 1.41
N ARG A 28 5.15 1.21 2.13
CA ARG A 28 5.72 1.22 3.48
C ARG A 28 4.91 2.07 4.45
N TYR A 29 5.04 1.76 5.74
CA TYR A 29 4.72 2.66 6.83
C TYR A 29 5.76 3.80 6.92
N VAL A 30 5.29 4.98 7.27
CA VAL A 30 6.10 6.18 7.50
C VAL A 30 5.65 6.89 8.77
N ASP A 31 6.53 7.69 9.36
CA ASP A 31 6.22 8.62 10.44
C ASP A 31 5.52 9.91 9.92
N ASP A 32 5.18 10.83 10.84
CA ASP A 32 4.55 12.12 10.51
C ASP A 32 5.44 13.06 9.68
N LEU A 33 6.74 12.78 9.57
CA LEU A 33 7.70 13.50 8.73
C LEU A 33 7.86 12.85 7.34
N GLY A 34 7.22 11.70 7.10
CA GLY A 34 7.31 10.92 5.87
C GLY A 34 8.52 9.99 5.79
N SER A 35 9.25 9.79 6.89
CA SER A 35 10.39 8.87 6.95
C SER A 35 9.91 7.44 7.18
N VAL A 36 10.50 6.47 6.47
CA VAL A 36 10.19 5.04 6.67
C VAL A 36 10.54 4.62 8.09
N THR A 37 9.64 3.89 8.75
CA THR A 37 9.80 3.56 10.18
C THR A 37 9.39 2.13 10.53
N GLU A 38 10.05 1.60 11.56
CA GLU A 38 9.70 0.34 12.24
C GLU A 38 9.04 0.57 13.61
N GLU A 39 8.92 1.83 14.03
CA GLU A 39 8.45 2.19 15.38
C GLU A 39 6.92 2.14 15.50
N TYR A 40 6.45 1.58 16.62
CA TYR A 40 5.05 1.66 17.02
C TYR A 40 4.74 3.07 17.57
N PRO A 41 3.61 3.71 17.21
CA PRO A 41 2.45 3.15 16.49
C PRO A 41 2.45 3.32 14.97
N PHE A 42 3.42 4.05 14.39
CA PHE A 42 3.48 4.37 12.96
C PHE A 42 3.56 3.10 12.08
N ASN A 43 4.33 2.10 12.54
CA ASN A 43 4.36 0.74 12.01
C ASN A 43 3.65 -0.22 12.99
N PRO A 44 2.32 -0.38 12.91
CA PRO A 44 1.53 -1.13 13.89
C PRO A 44 1.78 -2.65 13.87
N SER A 45 2.42 -3.19 12.83
CA SER A 45 2.77 -4.61 12.75
C SER A 45 4.26 -4.89 12.97
N ASN A 46 5.08 -3.87 13.23
CA ASN A 46 6.52 -3.97 13.42
C ASN A 46 7.24 -4.73 12.27
N SER A 47 6.75 -4.55 11.03
CA SER A 47 7.33 -5.15 9.82
C SER A 47 8.67 -4.49 9.49
N PRO A 48 9.71 -5.25 9.10
CA PRO A 48 11.01 -4.69 8.78
C PRO A 48 10.93 -3.72 7.59
N HIS A 49 11.78 -2.70 7.61
CA HIS A 49 11.84 -1.58 6.65
C HIS A 49 10.46 -0.94 6.35
N GLY A 50 9.53 -0.97 7.31
CA GLY A 50 8.18 -0.44 7.13
C GLY A 50 7.28 -1.26 6.20
N ILE A 51 7.68 -2.44 5.71
CA ILE A 51 7.00 -3.13 4.60
C ILE A 51 5.55 -3.52 4.95
N ILE A 52 4.60 -3.10 4.12
CA ILE A 52 3.17 -3.49 4.21
C ILE A 52 2.62 -4.09 2.89
N ALA A 53 3.30 -3.90 1.76
CA ALA A 53 2.91 -4.47 0.49
C ALA A 53 4.11 -4.83 -0.40
N ILE A 54 4.00 -5.95 -1.12
CA ILE A 54 4.96 -6.40 -2.13
C ILE A 54 4.25 -6.76 -3.44
N THR A 55 4.95 -6.62 -4.56
CA THR A 55 4.45 -6.96 -5.90
C THR A 55 5.22 -8.12 -6.54
N SER A 56 4.59 -8.81 -7.49
CA SER A 56 5.32 -9.72 -8.39
C SER A 56 6.25 -8.93 -9.33
N PRO A 57 7.37 -9.50 -9.83
CA PRO A 57 8.30 -8.79 -10.72
C PRO A 57 7.69 -8.28 -12.03
N ASP A 58 6.55 -8.83 -12.45
CA ASP A 58 5.78 -8.40 -13.62
C ASP A 58 4.66 -7.37 -13.30
N GLY A 59 4.55 -6.92 -12.04
CA GLY A 59 3.57 -5.95 -11.58
C GLY A 59 2.12 -6.43 -11.54
N ARG A 60 1.83 -7.70 -11.90
CA ARG A 60 0.44 -8.20 -12.06
C ARG A 60 -0.22 -8.61 -10.74
N HIS A 61 0.55 -8.89 -9.70
CA HIS A 61 0.06 -9.28 -8.39
C HIS A 61 0.58 -8.31 -7.33
N LEU A 62 -0.31 -7.88 -6.43
CA LEU A 62 0.03 -7.07 -5.26
C LEU A 62 -0.49 -7.80 -4.02
N ALA A 63 0.41 -8.23 -3.14
CA ALA A 63 0.09 -8.80 -1.84
C ALA A 63 0.28 -7.73 -0.77
N CYS A 64 -0.75 -7.44 0.03
CA CYS A 64 -0.69 -6.35 0.99
C CYS A 64 -1.60 -6.55 2.22
N MET A 65 -1.23 -5.91 3.33
CA MET A 65 -1.95 -5.97 4.62
C MET A 65 -2.82 -4.73 4.91
N LEU A 66 -2.94 -3.80 3.95
CA LEU A 66 -3.86 -2.66 4.03
C LEU A 66 -5.25 -3.01 3.51
N HIS A 67 -6.23 -2.18 3.86
CA HIS A 67 -7.62 -2.31 3.44
C HIS A 67 -8.07 -1.12 2.56
N PRO A 68 -7.60 -0.97 1.31
CA PRO A 68 -7.99 0.12 0.43
C PRO A 68 -9.50 0.06 0.10
N GLU A 69 -10.12 -1.13 0.15
CA GLU A 69 -11.56 -1.34 -0.02
C GLU A 69 -12.41 -0.74 1.11
N ARG A 70 -11.80 -0.45 2.27
CA ARG A 70 -12.45 0.24 3.38
C ARG A 70 -12.20 1.74 3.38
N LEU A 71 -11.40 2.26 2.45
CA LEU A 71 -10.87 3.63 2.48
C LEU A 71 -10.96 4.35 1.13
N PHE A 72 -11.76 3.89 0.16
CA PHE A 72 -11.86 4.49 -1.17
C PHE A 72 -12.80 5.71 -1.25
N GLN A 73 -13.71 5.88 -0.29
CA GLN A 73 -14.58 7.05 -0.15
C GLN A 73 -14.10 7.99 0.95
N LYS A 74 -14.31 9.31 0.79
CA LYS A 74 -13.90 10.32 1.78
C LYS A 74 -14.47 10.06 3.18
N TRP A 75 -15.75 9.68 3.26
CA TRP A 75 -16.47 9.53 4.54
C TRP A 75 -16.00 8.32 5.35
N GLN A 76 -15.25 7.40 4.74
CA GLN A 76 -14.67 6.24 5.43
C GLN A 76 -13.37 6.60 6.18
N TRP A 77 -12.80 7.78 5.95
CA TRP A 77 -11.55 8.20 6.58
C TRP A 77 -11.86 8.74 7.99
N PRO A 78 -11.19 8.24 9.05
CA PRO A 78 -11.41 8.71 10.42
C PRO A 78 -10.89 10.14 10.64
N TRP A 79 -9.95 10.60 9.80
CA TRP A 79 -9.41 11.94 9.78
C TRP A 79 -9.10 12.36 8.34
N LEU A 80 -9.33 13.63 8.02
CA LEU A 80 -9.06 14.24 6.72
C LEU A 80 -8.80 15.75 6.92
N PRO A 81 -7.71 16.32 6.36
CA PRO A 81 -7.43 17.75 6.42
C PRO A 81 -8.59 18.60 5.89
N GLU A 82 -8.80 19.80 6.45
CA GLU A 82 -9.92 20.66 6.07
C GLU A 82 -9.78 21.13 4.61
N GLU A 83 -8.56 21.49 4.21
CA GLU A 83 -8.19 21.83 2.83
C GLU A 83 -8.49 20.72 1.81
N TRP A 84 -8.51 19.45 2.24
CA TRP A 84 -8.81 18.31 1.38
C TRP A 84 -10.32 18.03 1.29
N LYS A 85 -11.12 18.44 2.28
CA LYS A 85 -12.59 18.21 2.25
C LYS A 85 -13.24 18.86 1.04
N ALA A 86 -12.89 20.11 0.74
CA ALA A 86 -13.44 20.86 -0.40
C ALA A 86 -12.95 20.33 -1.76
N THR A 87 -11.65 19.99 -1.87
CA THR A 87 -10.99 19.65 -3.15
C THR A 87 -11.23 18.19 -3.56
N LEU A 88 -10.84 17.24 -2.72
CA LEU A 88 -10.97 15.78 -2.90
C LEU A 88 -10.56 15.29 -4.31
N LYS A 89 -11.38 14.51 -5.04
CA LYS A 89 -12.85 14.31 -4.93
C LYS A 89 -13.30 12.99 -4.28
N ALA A 90 -12.48 11.95 -4.33
CA ALA A 90 -12.61 10.68 -3.63
C ALA A 90 -11.23 10.34 -3.06
N SER A 91 -11.11 9.35 -2.17
CA SER A 91 -9.81 9.02 -1.58
C SER A 91 -8.80 8.56 -2.64
N PRO A 92 -7.48 8.85 -2.47
CA PRO A 92 -6.43 8.32 -3.34
C PRO A 92 -6.47 6.79 -3.51
N TRP A 93 -6.94 6.05 -2.50
CA TRP A 93 -7.10 4.59 -2.57
C TRP A 93 -8.07 4.13 -3.68
N LEU A 94 -8.97 5.00 -4.18
CA LEU A 94 -9.80 4.68 -5.34
C LEU A 94 -8.97 4.40 -6.61
N LYS A 95 -7.78 5.02 -6.73
CA LYS A 95 -6.92 4.84 -7.92
C LYS A 95 -6.36 3.42 -8.04
N PHE A 96 -6.28 2.64 -6.96
CA PHE A 96 -5.94 1.20 -7.02
C PHE A 96 -6.90 0.44 -7.95
N PHE A 97 -8.20 0.59 -7.69
CA PHE A 97 -9.25 -0.11 -8.45
C PHE A 97 -9.38 0.42 -9.88
N GLN A 98 -9.21 1.74 -10.06
CA GLN A 98 -9.19 2.35 -11.39
C GLN A 98 -8.02 1.86 -12.25
N ASN A 99 -6.81 1.74 -11.68
CA ASN A 99 -5.63 1.21 -12.39
C ASN A 99 -5.85 -0.24 -12.86
N ALA A 100 -6.49 -1.08 -12.04
CA ALA A 100 -6.81 -2.46 -12.43
C ALA A 100 -7.81 -2.50 -13.60
N ILE A 101 -8.84 -1.66 -13.59
CA ILE A 101 -9.82 -1.56 -14.68
C ILE A 101 -9.17 -1.00 -15.96
N GLU A 102 -8.34 0.03 -15.82
CA GLU A 102 -7.58 0.67 -16.91
C GLU A 102 -6.65 -0.34 -17.59
N TRP A 103 -5.90 -1.13 -16.81
CA TRP A 103 -5.08 -2.23 -17.32
C TRP A 103 -5.92 -3.27 -18.08
N CYS A 104 -7.00 -3.78 -17.47
CA CYS A 104 -7.89 -4.77 -18.10
C CYS A 104 -8.52 -4.29 -19.42
N ASN A 105 -8.80 -2.99 -19.56
CA ASN A 105 -9.29 -2.43 -20.82
C ASN A 105 -8.17 -2.32 -21.87
N ASN A 106 -6.97 -1.91 -21.47
CA ASN A 106 -5.81 -1.79 -22.36
C ASN A 106 -5.27 -3.15 -22.84
N GLN A 107 -5.60 -4.26 -22.16
CA GLN A 107 -5.31 -5.63 -22.63
C GLN A 107 -6.31 -6.16 -23.67
N LYS A 108 -7.43 -5.48 -23.91
CA LYS A 108 -8.37 -5.91 -24.97
C LYS A 108 -7.74 -5.62 -26.33
N PRO A 109 -7.70 -6.59 -27.27
CA PRO A 109 -7.32 -6.28 -28.64
C PRO A 109 -8.28 -5.22 -29.19
N ALA A 110 -7.76 -4.29 -30.00
CA ALA A 110 -8.59 -3.31 -30.69
C ALA A 110 -9.67 -4.03 -31.51
N GLN A 111 -10.92 -3.65 -31.27
CA GLN A 111 -12.12 -4.27 -31.84
C GLN A 111 -12.53 -3.59 -33.15
#